data_AF-A0A7H4LTW6-F1
#
_entry.id   AF-A0A7H4LTW6-F1
#
_cell.length_a   1.000
_cell.length_b   1.000
_cell.length_c   1.000
_cell.angle_alpha   90.00
_cell.angle_beta   90.00
_cell.angle_gamma   90.00
#
_symmetry.space_group_name_H-M   'P 1'
#
loop_
_entity.id
_entity.type
_entity.pdbx_description
1 polymer ?
#
loop_
_entity_poly.entity_id
_entity_poly.type
_entity_poly.pdbx_seq_one_letter_code
_entity_poly.pdbx_strand_id
1 'polypeptide(L)'
;MALIDESIQAEHLRPEWLASETGMSVRSLYRLFAEKGLVVAQYIKNRRLDLCARALQSAHDDEKLAGIGYSWGFSDHSHFSTAFKQRFGVSPGEYRKRCR
;
A
#
# COMPACT_ATOMS: atom_id res chain seq x y z
N MET A 1 -0.93 -11.84 -10.40
CA MET A 1 -0.78 -10.84 -9.33
C MET A 1 0.57 -10.92 -8.60
N ALA A 2 1.37 -11.99 -8.78
CA ALA A 2 2.70 -12.15 -8.17
C ALA A 2 3.62 -10.93 -8.30
N LEU A 3 3.70 -10.31 -9.49
CA LEU A 3 4.52 -9.12 -9.72
C LEU A 3 4.16 -7.93 -8.82
N ILE A 4 2.88 -7.76 -8.47
CA ILE A 4 2.47 -6.68 -7.54
C ILE A 4 2.99 -6.96 -6.13
N ASP A 5 2.87 -8.21 -5.66
CA ASP A 5 3.32 -8.59 -4.32
C ASP A 5 4.86 -8.57 -4.23
N GLU A 6 5.57 -8.97 -5.28
CA GLU A 6 7.05 -8.92 -5.36
C GLU A 6 7.58 -7.49 -5.34
N SER A 7 6.92 -6.56 -6.03
CA SER A 7 7.33 -5.15 -6.11
C SER A 7 6.57 -4.25 -5.12
N ILE A 8 5.86 -4.80 -4.13
CA ILE A 8 4.91 -4.02 -3.33
C ILE A 8 5.56 -2.89 -2.51
N GLN A 9 6.81 -3.10 -2.09
CA GLN A 9 7.64 -2.14 -1.37
C GLN A 9 8.30 -1.11 -2.28
N ALA A 10 8.40 -1.40 -3.58
CA ALA A 10 9.08 -0.52 -4.52
C ALA A 10 8.29 0.77 -4.70
N GLU A 11 8.93 1.92 -4.46
CA GLU A 11 8.28 3.23 -4.60
C GLU A 11 7.78 3.50 -6.03
N HIS A 12 8.47 2.93 -7.02
CA HIS A 12 8.12 3.04 -8.44
C HIS A 12 6.94 2.16 -8.86
N LEU A 13 6.42 1.28 -7.99
CA LEU A 13 5.25 0.47 -8.32
C LEU A 13 4.02 1.38 -8.49
N ARG A 14 3.70 1.63 -9.76
CA ARG A 14 2.55 2.40 -10.24
C ARG A 14 1.90 1.64 -11.40
N PRO A 15 0.63 1.91 -11.73
CA PRO A 15 -0.05 1.25 -12.86
C PRO A 15 0.73 1.33 -14.16
N GLU A 16 1.44 2.44 -14.40
CA GLU A 16 2.27 2.66 -15.59
C GLU A 16 3.45 1.69 -15.66
N TRP A 17 4.17 1.54 -14.56
CA TRP A 17 5.29 0.60 -14.46
C TRP A 17 4.79 -0.84 -14.59
N LEU A 18 3.71 -1.19 -13.89
CA LEU A 18 3.12 -2.53 -13.96
C LEU A 18 2.67 -2.88 -15.38
N ALA A 19 2.09 -1.93 -16.12
CA ALA A 19 1.70 -2.13 -17.51
C ALA A 19 2.92 -2.39 -18.40
N SER A 20 4.01 -1.62 -18.22
CA SER A 20 5.28 -1.81 -18.94
C SER A 20 5.88 -3.20 -18.70
N GLU A 21 6.00 -3.61 -17.44
CA GLU A 21 6.57 -4.93 -17.07
C GLU A 21 5.72 -6.11 -17.55
N THR A 22 4.40 -5.92 -17.68
CA THR A 22 3.49 -6.96 -18.16
C THR A 22 3.28 -6.95 -19.67
N GLY A 23 3.93 -6.03 -20.40
CA GLY A 23 3.74 -5.86 -21.85
C GLY A 23 2.32 -5.40 -22.23
N MET A 24 1.57 -4.83 -21.28
CA MET A 24 0.20 -4.37 -21.46
C MET A 24 0.16 -2.85 -21.63
N SER A 25 -0.86 -2.36 -22.34
CA SER A 25 -1.19 -0.94 -22.23
C SER A 25 -1.78 -0.64 -20.85
N VAL A 26 -1.53 0.56 -20.32
CA VAL A 26 -2.15 1.04 -19.06
C VAL A 26 -3.68 0.95 -19.14
N ARG A 27 -4.26 1.26 -20.29
CA ARG A 27 -5.71 1.13 -20.53
C ARG A 27 -6.21 -0.31 -20.39
N SER A 28 -5.47 -1.28 -20.92
CA SER A 28 -5.79 -2.71 -20.80
C SER A 28 -5.69 -3.16 -19.34
N LEU A 29 -4.67 -2.70 -18.61
CA LEU A 29 -4.52 -2.97 -17.19
C LEU A 29 -5.71 -2.43 -16.38
N TYR A 30 -6.11 -1.17 -16.60
CA TYR A 30 -7.29 -0.61 -15.93
C TYR A 30 -8.56 -1.38 -16.26
N ARG A 31 -8.74 -1.82 -17.52
CA ARG A 31 -9.91 -2.62 -17.92
C ARG A 31 -9.94 -3.97 -17.21
N LEU A 32 -8.81 -4.68 -17.13
CA LEU A 32 -8.69 -5.96 -16.44
C LEU A 32 -9.07 -5.86 -14.95
N PHE A 33 -8.67 -4.77 -14.30
CA PHE A 33 -9.07 -4.51 -12.91
C PHE A 33 -10.54 -4.10 -12.81
N ALA A 34 -11.04 -3.27 -13.73
CA ALA A 34 -12.43 -2.83 -13.75
C ALA A 34 -13.41 -3.99 -13.98
N GLU A 35 -13.05 -4.98 -14.80
CA GLU A 35 -13.83 -6.23 -14.98
C GLU A 35 -14.02 -7.01 -13.66
N LYS A 36 -13.10 -6.81 -12.70
CA LYS A 36 -13.18 -7.36 -11.34
C LYS A 36 -13.79 -6.39 -10.33
N GLY A 37 -14.28 -5.22 -10.78
CA GLY A 37 -14.77 -4.15 -9.92
C GLY A 37 -13.69 -3.44 -9.09
N LEU A 38 -12.42 -3.54 -9.52
CA LEU A 38 -11.28 -3.00 -8.80
C LEU A 38 -10.65 -1.82 -9.56
N VAL A 39 -9.99 -0.95 -8.82
CA VAL A 39 -9.11 0.10 -9.37
C VAL A 39 -7.67 -0.28 -9.02
N VAL A 40 -6.80 -0.48 -10.01
CA VAL A 40 -5.43 -0.97 -9.81
C VAL A 40 -4.62 -0.12 -8.82
N ALA A 41 -4.69 1.21 -8.93
CA ALA A 41 -4.03 2.11 -7.99
C ALA A 41 -4.55 1.96 -6.55
N GLN A 42 -5.87 1.82 -6.41
CA GLN A 42 -6.50 1.58 -5.10
C GLN A 42 -6.11 0.20 -4.55
N TYR A 43 -6.03 -0.82 -5.41
CA TYR A 43 -5.60 -2.16 -5.03
C TYR A 43 -4.17 -2.16 -4.49
N ILE A 44 -3.22 -1.55 -5.20
CA ILE A 44 -1.82 -1.42 -4.75
C ILE A 44 -1.75 -0.67 -3.41
N LYS A 45 -2.42 0.48 -3.31
CA LYS A 45 -2.47 1.27 -2.07
C LYS A 45 -3.02 0.46 -0.90
N ASN A 46 -4.14 -0.23 -1.12
CA ASN A 46 -4.79 -1.08 -0.14
C ASN A 46 -3.86 -2.20 0.35
N ARG A 47 -3.16 -2.85 -0.59
CA ARG A 47 -2.23 -3.92 -0.29
C ARG A 47 -1.04 -3.44 0.54
N ARG A 48 -0.47 -2.27 0.21
CA ARG A 48 0.57 -1.61 1.02
C ARG A 48 0.08 -1.33 2.43
N LEU A 49 -1.12 -0.78 2.58
CA LEU A 49 -1.70 -0.49 3.89
C LEU A 49 -1.91 -1.75 4.75
N ASP A 50 -2.30 -2.88 4.15
CA ASP A 50 -2.41 -4.17 4.87
C ASP A 50 -1.06 -4.64 5.42
N LEU A 51 0.00 -4.50 4.61
CA LEU A 51 1.34 -4.87 5.02
C LEU A 51 1.88 -3.91 6.09
N CYS A 52 1.59 -2.61 5.99
CA CYS A 52 1.86 -1.66 7.08
C CYS A 52 1.15 -2.07 8.36
N ALA A 53 -0.13 -2.45 8.30
CA ALA A 53 -0.89 -2.87 9.48
C ALA A 53 -0.31 -4.15 10.13
N ARG A 54 0.25 -5.07 9.34
CA ARG A 54 0.99 -6.23 9.84
C ARG A 54 2.31 -5.82 10.48
N ALA A 55 3.07 -4.95 9.82
CA ALA A 55 4.33 -4.44 10.37
C ALA A 55 4.11 -3.70 11.70
N LEU A 56 3.03 -2.91 11.81
CA LEU A 56 2.67 -2.19 13.03
C LEU A 56 2.30 -3.12 14.20
N GLN A 57 1.84 -4.34 13.94
CA GLN A 57 1.56 -5.33 14.98
C GLN A 57 2.84 -5.90 15.58
N SER A 58 3.89 -6.05 14.77
CA SER A 58 5.20 -6.57 15.21
C SER A 58 6.20 -5.47 15.58
N ALA A 59 5.86 -4.20 15.34
CA ALA A 59 6.77 -3.07 15.55
C ALA A 59 7.05 -2.80 17.04
N HIS A 60 8.31 -2.55 17.36
CA HIS A 60 8.70 -2.06 18.69
C HIS A 60 8.23 -0.60 18.91
N ASP A 61 8.19 -0.15 20.17
CA ASP A 61 7.63 1.19 20.51
C ASP A 61 8.47 2.35 19.98
N ASP A 62 9.77 2.12 19.92
CA ASP A 62 10.83 3.00 19.44
C ASP A 62 10.89 3.10 17.91
N GLU A 63 10.23 2.20 17.18
CA GLU A 63 10.09 2.34 15.74
C GLU A 63 9.20 3.54 15.38
N LYS A 64 9.71 4.37 14.45
CA LYS A 64 8.99 5.53 13.95
C LYS A 64 7.94 5.09 12.93
N LEU A 65 6.68 5.45 13.17
CA LEU A 65 5.55 5.18 12.26
C LEU A 65 5.79 5.69 10.83
N ALA A 66 6.48 6.83 10.70
CA ALA A 66 6.89 7.38 9.40
C ALA A 66 7.83 6.42 8.66
N GLY A 67 8.81 5.83 9.36
CA GLY A 67 9.74 4.85 8.77
C GLY A 67 9.02 3.64 8.20
N ILE A 68 8.01 3.13 8.92
CA ILE A 68 7.18 2.02 8.44
C ILE A 68 6.46 2.44 7.15
N GLY A 69 5.83 3.61 7.10
CA GLY A 69 5.20 4.12 5.87
C GLY A 69 6.16 4.19 4.68
N TYR A 70 7.36 4.72 4.90
CA TYR A 70 8.41 4.81 3.87
C TYR A 70 8.84 3.43 3.34
N SER A 71 9.07 2.45 4.21
CA SER A 71 9.46 1.08 3.82
C SER A 71 8.42 0.37 2.94
N TRP A 72 7.17 0.83 2.95
CA TRP A 72 6.09 0.27 2.14
C TRP A 72 5.69 1.18 0.96
N GLY A 73 6.52 2.17 0.61
CA GLY A 73 6.35 2.98 -0.59
C GLY A 73 5.41 4.19 -0.45
N PHE A 74 5.19 4.69 0.77
CA PHE A 74 4.56 6.00 0.99
C PHE A 74 5.64 7.08 1.09
N SER A 75 5.55 8.11 0.25
CA SER A 75 6.50 9.23 0.22
C SER A 75 6.22 10.31 1.28
N ASP A 76 5.03 10.31 1.88
CA ASP A 76 4.63 11.30 2.87
C ASP A 76 3.83 10.67 4.02
N HIS A 77 4.17 11.05 5.25
CA HIS A 77 3.54 10.54 6.46
C HIS A 77 2.09 10.99 6.61
N SER A 78 1.74 12.21 6.19
CA SER A 78 0.36 12.74 6.30
C SER A 78 -0.57 11.99 5.35
N HIS A 79 -0.11 11.75 4.11
CA HIS A 79 -0.82 10.93 3.14
C HIS A 79 -0.97 9.48 3.62
N PHE A 80 0.09 8.87 4.15
CA PHE A 80 0.03 7.54 4.77
C PHE A 80 -0.99 7.49 5.91
N SER A 81 -0.90 8.39 6.89
CA SER A 81 -1.77 8.39 8.07
C SER A 81 -3.24 8.57 7.69
N THR A 82 -3.53 9.45 6.73
CA THR A 82 -4.88 9.67 6.20
C THR A 82 -5.41 8.43 5.50
N ALA A 83 -4.62 7.83 4.60
CA ALA A 83 -5.03 6.64 3.86
C ALA A 83 -5.21 5.42 4.79
N PHE A 84 -4.34 5.28 5.80
CA PHE A 84 -4.45 4.24 6.82
C PHE A 84 -5.72 4.40 7.64
N LYS A 85 -6.00 5.62 8.13
CA LYS A 85 -7.24 5.91 8.86
C LYS A 85 -8.48 5.67 8.02
N GLN A 86 -8.47 6.02 6.74
CA GLN A 86 -9.58 5.72 5.83
C GLN A 86 -9.84 4.22 5.67
N ARG A 87 -8.79 3.39 5.69
CA ARG A 87 -8.91 1.93 5.54
C ARG A 87 -9.29 1.21 6.84
N PHE A 88 -8.66 1.57 7.96
CA PHE A 88 -8.76 0.85 9.23
C PHE A 88 -9.60 1.58 10.30
N GLY A 89 -10.10 2.77 10.00
CA GLY A 89 -10.90 3.60 10.91
C GLY A 89 -10.10 4.34 12.00
N VAL A 90 -8.82 4.00 12.18
CA VAL A 90 -7.94 4.57 13.22
C VAL A 90 -6.58 4.98 12.66
N SER A 91 -5.87 5.88 13.35
CA SER A 91 -4.52 6.27 12.93
C SER A 91 -3.52 5.10 13.12
N PRO A 92 -2.39 5.08 12.39
CA PRO A 92 -1.35 4.06 12.54
C PRO A 92 -0.86 3.89 13.99
N GLY A 93 -0.71 5.01 14.72
CA GLY A 93 -0.27 4.99 16.12
C GLY A 93 -1.32 4.42 17.07
N GLU A 94 -2.60 4.74 16.85
CA GLU A 94 -3.71 4.16 17.61
C GLU A 94 -3.86 2.66 17.31
N TYR A 95 -3.72 2.27 16.04
CA TYR A 95 -3.71 0.87 15.62
C TYR A 95 -2.60 0.08 16.33
N ARG A 96 -1.37 0.62 16.36
CA ARG A 96 -0.23 0.00 17.09
C ARG A 96 -0.54 -0.19 18.58
N LYS A 97 -1.17 0.79 19.23
CA LYS A 97 -1.56 0.68 20.65
C LYS A 97 -2.61 -0.40 20.91
N ARG A 98 -3.54 -0.62 19.98
CA ARG A 98 -4.62 -1.62 20.10
C ARG A 98 -4.16 -3.05 19.87
N CYS A 99 -3.09 -3.23 19.10
CA CYS A 99 -2.52 -4.54 18.82
C CYS A 99 -1.53 -5.01 19.90
N ARG A 100 -1.38 -4.25 20.99
CA ARG A 100 -0.58 -4.61 22.15
C ARG A 100 -1.42 -5.26 23.24
#